data_AF-A0A2E4LJD6-F1
#
_entry.id   AF-A0A2E4LJD6-F1
#
_cell.length_a   1.000
_cell.length_b   1.000
_cell.length_c   1.000
_cell.angle_alpha   90.00
_cell.angle_beta   90.00
_cell.angle_gamma   90.00
#
_symmetry.space_group_name_H-M   'P 1'
#
loop_
_entity.id
_entity.type
_entity.pdbx_description
1 polymer ?
#
loop_
_entity_poly.entity_id
_entity_poly.type
_entity_poly.pdbx_seq_one_letter_code
_entity_poly.pdbx_strand_id
1 'polypeptide(L)'
;MSYLYTDGDKIISPNTYFYAEYNGHEFLNSYFENRKMIIGKTEDAVEPSFSENVIERNESFIQTSSFLGKIYTSLQSENHSSSTDIFSDIDLILKKFEVSKRIYDFYLPEFKKSDDSDFKNLNNYLQLASILSRSYEIKNKLNYLNGMLKVNDTLISVFYELSGLEKKNLAWLIRMELNHVSKLASKLGISV
;
A
#
# COMPACT_ATOMS: atom_id res chain seq x y z
N MET A 1 17.84 -16.14 6.61
CA MET A 1 17.73 -15.67 5.21
C MET A 1 17.63 -14.13 5.16
N SER A 2 18.10 -13.47 4.09
CA SER A 2 17.88 -12.04 3.83
C SER A 2 16.49 -11.81 3.21
N TYR A 3 15.79 -10.73 3.57
CA TYR A 3 14.46 -10.41 3.03
C TYR A 3 14.56 -9.68 1.68
N LEU A 4 14.48 -10.44 0.58
CA LEU A 4 14.80 -9.96 -0.78
C LEU A 4 13.74 -9.04 -1.42
N TYR A 5 12.52 -8.99 -0.89
CA TYR A 5 11.42 -8.27 -1.51
C TYR A 5 11.55 -6.74 -1.39
N THR A 6 12.51 -6.26 -0.60
CA THR A 6 12.85 -4.83 -0.48
C THR A 6 14.15 -4.45 -1.17
N ASP A 7 14.82 -5.39 -1.84
CA ASP A 7 16.18 -5.17 -2.34
C ASP A 7 16.20 -4.53 -3.74
N GLY A 8 16.89 -3.39 -3.87
CA GLY A 8 16.93 -2.60 -5.10
C GLY A 8 15.66 -1.79 -5.33
N ASP A 9 15.59 -1.01 -6.41
CA ASP A 9 14.40 -0.18 -6.71
C ASP A 9 13.25 -1.04 -7.28
N LYS A 10 12.23 -1.31 -6.46
CA LYS A 10 11.05 -2.10 -6.86
C LYS A 10 9.97 -1.29 -7.57
N ILE A 11 10.12 0.03 -7.69
CA ILE A 11 9.26 0.85 -8.54
C ILE A 11 9.69 0.68 -10.00
N ILE A 12 11.00 0.70 -10.25
CA ILE A 12 11.58 0.49 -11.57
C ILE A 12 11.61 -1.00 -11.94
N SER A 13 12.04 -1.86 -11.01
CA SER A 13 12.18 -3.32 -11.21
C SER A 13 11.29 -4.11 -10.23
N PRO A 14 9.99 -4.25 -10.51
CA PRO A 14 9.06 -4.81 -9.53
C PRO A 14 9.30 -6.29 -9.22
N ASN A 15 8.91 -6.69 -8.01
CA ASN A 15 8.98 -8.09 -7.58
C ASN A 15 8.05 -9.00 -8.38
N THR A 16 8.56 -10.18 -8.74
CA THR A 16 7.80 -11.29 -9.32
C THR A 16 7.43 -12.31 -8.24
N TYR A 17 6.38 -12.00 -7.47
CA TYR A 17 5.90 -12.87 -6.37
C TYR A 17 5.42 -14.27 -6.81
N PHE A 18 5.21 -14.52 -8.10
CA PHE A 18 4.73 -15.80 -8.62
C PHE A 18 5.72 -16.97 -8.38
N TYR A 19 7.01 -16.68 -8.28
CA TYR A 19 8.07 -17.67 -8.10
C TYR A 19 8.67 -17.64 -6.69
N ALA A 20 7.92 -17.10 -5.73
CA ALA A 20 8.34 -17.03 -4.33
C ALA A 20 8.45 -18.44 -3.73
N GLU A 21 9.64 -18.79 -3.23
CA GLU A 21 9.83 -20.04 -2.49
C GLU A 21 9.20 -19.99 -1.10
N TYR A 22 8.68 -21.13 -0.66
CA TYR A 22 8.17 -21.27 0.71
C TYR A 22 9.34 -21.43 1.68
N ASN A 23 9.60 -20.39 2.47
CA ASN A 23 10.72 -20.32 3.41
C ASN A 23 10.28 -20.40 4.89
N GLY A 24 9.01 -20.73 5.16
CA GLY A 24 8.50 -21.03 6.50
C GLY A 24 8.76 -19.96 7.57
N HIS A 25 9.15 -20.38 8.77
CA HIS A 25 9.39 -19.48 9.91
C HIS A 25 10.58 -18.54 9.68
N GLU A 26 11.60 -18.96 8.94
CA GLU A 26 12.73 -18.08 8.64
C GLU A 26 12.32 -16.87 7.80
N PHE A 27 11.36 -17.07 6.88
CA PHE A 27 10.76 -15.97 6.14
C PHE A 27 10.13 -14.95 7.09
N LEU A 28 9.29 -15.40 8.03
CA LEU A 28 8.62 -14.52 8.99
C LEU A 28 9.65 -13.75 9.83
N ASN A 29 10.70 -14.42 10.32
CA ASN A 29 11.77 -13.75 11.06
C ASN A 29 12.45 -12.66 10.21
N SER A 30 12.87 -13.00 8.99
CA SER A 30 13.50 -12.03 8.08
C SER A 30 12.56 -10.87 7.71
N TYR A 31 11.27 -11.16 7.57
CA TYR A 31 10.21 -10.19 7.33
C TYR A 31 10.13 -9.21 8.50
N PHE A 32 9.94 -9.67 9.74
CA PHE A 32 9.81 -8.79 10.91
C PHE A 32 11.07 -7.96 11.16
N GLU A 33 12.26 -8.56 11.04
CA GLU A 33 13.53 -7.85 11.21
C GLU A 33 13.73 -6.74 10.17
N ASN A 34 13.36 -6.99 8.91
CA ASN A 34 13.40 -5.97 7.86
C ASN A 34 12.52 -4.76 8.24
N ARG A 35 11.29 -4.98 8.73
CA ARG A 35 10.36 -3.89 9.10
C ARG A 35 10.87 -3.11 10.30
N LYS A 36 11.34 -3.80 11.34
CA LYS A 36 11.93 -3.17 12.54
C LYS A 36 13.13 -2.31 12.17
N MET A 37 14.01 -2.82 11.31
CA MET A 37 15.17 -2.08 10.82
C MET A 37 14.73 -0.79 10.13
N ILE A 38 13.71 -0.82 9.25
CA ILE A 38 13.25 0.37 8.54
C ILE A 38 12.58 1.38 9.47
N ILE A 39 11.72 0.92 10.40
CA ILE A 39 11.15 1.79 11.42
C ILE A 39 12.26 2.46 12.25
N GLY A 40 13.33 1.73 12.58
CA GLY A 40 14.47 2.25 13.33
C GLY A 40 15.30 3.32 12.59
N LYS A 41 15.07 3.53 11.29
CA LYS A 41 15.72 4.60 10.51
C LYS A 41 14.99 5.95 10.61
N THR A 42 13.87 6.01 11.32
CA THR A 42 13.11 7.25 11.52
C THR A 42 12.79 7.44 13.00
N GLU A 43 12.92 8.68 13.46
CA GLU A 43 12.72 9.05 14.87
C GLU A 43 11.24 8.96 15.27
N ASP A 44 10.32 9.05 14.30
CA ASP A 44 8.89 9.11 14.55
C ASP A 44 8.08 8.38 13.48
N ALA A 45 6.82 8.10 13.79
CA ALA A 45 5.84 7.54 12.86
C ALA A 45 4.57 8.38 12.93
N VAL A 46 4.19 8.95 11.80
CA VAL A 46 3.05 9.88 11.69
C VAL A 46 1.99 9.24 10.83
N GLU A 47 0.76 9.17 11.33
CA GLU A 47 -0.37 8.68 10.55
C GLU A 47 -0.51 9.50 9.26
N PRO A 48 -0.60 8.87 8.09
CA PRO A 48 -0.78 9.58 6.84
C PRO A 48 -2.10 10.36 6.84
N SER A 49 -2.04 11.63 6.47
CA SER A 49 -3.21 12.45 6.21
C SER A 49 -3.21 12.86 4.74
N PHE A 50 -4.35 12.68 4.09
CA PHE A 50 -4.53 13.03 2.69
C PHE A 50 -5.73 13.95 2.58
N SER A 51 -5.51 15.14 2.02
CA SER A 51 -6.59 16.08 1.76
C SER A 51 -7.34 15.71 0.49
N GLU A 52 -8.64 15.96 0.46
CA GLU A 52 -9.37 16.05 -0.80
C GLU A 52 -8.83 17.23 -1.58
N ASN A 53 -8.07 16.97 -2.63
CA ASN A 53 -7.95 17.97 -3.69
C ASN A 53 -9.25 17.92 -4.49
N VAL A 54 -9.82 19.10 -4.78
CA VAL A 54 -11.00 19.23 -5.65
C VAL A 54 -10.70 18.45 -6.93
N ILE A 55 -11.59 17.53 -7.29
CA ILE A 55 -11.44 16.79 -8.54
C ILE A 55 -11.66 17.81 -9.65
N GLU A 56 -10.59 18.21 -10.31
CA GLU A 56 -10.71 18.61 -11.70
C GLU A 56 -11.11 17.35 -12.46
N ARG A 57 -12.42 17.06 -12.50
CA ARG A 57 -12.97 16.06 -13.42
C ARG A 57 -12.78 16.63 -14.81
N ASN A 58 -11.60 16.41 -15.37
CA ASN A 58 -11.45 16.42 -16.81
C ASN A 58 -12.08 15.10 -17.29
N GLU A 59 -13.08 15.17 -18.17
CA GLU A 59 -13.75 13.98 -18.73
C GLU A 59 -12.75 13.00 -19.39
N SER A 60 -11.54 13.47 -19.68
CA SER A 60 -10.49 12.71 -20.37
C SER A 60 -9.60 11.87 -19.47
N PHE A 61 -9.48 12.17 -18.16
CA PHE A 61 -8.52 11.49 -17.27
C PHE A 61 -8.98 11.42 -15.80
N ILE A 62 -8.52 10.39 -15.11
CA ILE A 62 -8.69 10.17 -13.67
C ILE A 62 -7.35 10.48 -13.00
N GLN A 63 -7.28 11.56 -12.22
CA GLN A 63 -6.13 11.84 -11.37
C GLN A 63 -6.13 10.90 -10.16
N THR A 64 -5.11 10.05 -10.05
CA THR A 64 -5.07 8.95 -9.08
C THR A 64 -5.05 9.44 -7.64
N SER A 65 -4.29 10.50 -7.34
CA SER A 65 -4.24 11.07 -5.99
C SER A 65 -5.62 11.56 -5.52
N SER A 66 -6.37 12.22 -6.40
CA SER A 66 -7.74 12.68 -6.10
C SER A 66 -8.72 11.53 -5.97
N PHE A 67 -8.56 10.46 -6.76
CA PHE A 67 -9.36 9.24 -6.64
C PHE A 67 -9.10 8.51 -5.31
N LEU A 68 -7.83 8.29 -4.96
CA LEU A 68 -7.44 7.65 -3.70
C LEU A 68 -7.84 8.50 -2.49
N GLY A 69 -7.67 9.83 -2.55
CA GLY A 69 -8.09 10.75 -1.49
C GLY A 69 -9.57 10.63 -1.13
N LYS A 70 -10.45 10.50 -2.12
CA LYS A 70 -11.89 10.27 -1.88
C LYS A 70 -12.17 8.95 -1.17
N ILE A 71 -11.52 7.88 -1.61
CA ILE A 71 -11.65 6.56 -0.98
C ILE A 71 -11.20 6.66 0.46
N TYR A 72 -10.05 7.31 0.71
CA TYR A 72 -9.51 7.52 2.03
C TYR A 72 -10.51 8.25 2.93
N THR A 73 -11.01 9.43 2.53
CA THR A 73 -12.00 10.19 3.31
C THR A 73 -13.26 9.37 3.58
N SER A 74 -13.77 8.68 2.58
CA SER A 74 -14.99 7.88 2.70
C SER A 74 -14.82 6.71 3.69
N LEU A 75 -13.62 6.10 3.75
CA LEU A 75 -13.28 5.08 4.75
C LEU A 75 -13.18 5.62 6.19
N GLN A 76 -13.03 6.93 6.37
CA GLN A 76 -13.03 7.56 7.70
C GLN A 76 -14.44 7.88 8.22
N SER A 77 -15.42 8.00 7.32
CA SER A 77 -16.81 8.26 7.72
C SER A 77 -17.45 7.01 8.35
N GLU A 78 -18.13 7.18 9.51
CA GLU A 78 -18.78 6.06 10.24
C GLU A 78 -19.97 5.42 9.48
N ASN A 79 -20.52 6.13 8.48
CA ASN A 79 -21.67 5.68 7.68
C ASN A 79 -21.22 5.00 6.38
N HIS A 80 -20.75 3.76 6.48
CA HIS A 80 -20.43 2.92 5.33
C HIS A 80 -21.70 2.34 4.64
N SER A 81 -22.89 2.94 4.78
CA SER A 81 -24.16 2.32 4.37
C SER A 81 -24.54 2.51 2.90
N SER A 82 -23.81 3.31 2.13
CA SER A 82 -23.88 3.41 0.66
C SER A 82 -22.68 2.72 -0.04
N SER A 83 -21.93 1.89 0.69
CA SER A 83 -20.56 1.42 0.40
C SER A 83 -20.35 0.29 -0.61
N THR A 84 -21.35 -0.11 -1.41
CA THR A 84 -21.12 -1.17 -2.41
C THR A 84 -20.10 -0.73 -3.47
N ASP A 85 -20.02 0.58 -3.74
CA ASP A 85 -19.15 1.16 -4.76
C ASP A 85 -17.69 1.29 -4.27
N ILE A 86 -17.47 1.77 -3.04
CA ILE A 86 -16.10 2.07 -2.55
C ILE A 86 -15.19 0.84 -2.46
N PHE A 87 -15.69 -0.31 -2.00
CA PHE A 87 -14.88 -1.51 -1.95
C PHE A 87 -14.62 -2.08 -3.35
N SER A 88 -15.52 -1.84 -4.30
CA SER A 88 -15.30 -2.17 -5.71
C SER A 88 -14.20 -1.29 -6.31
N ASP A 89 -14.17 0.00 -5.96
CA ASP A 89 -13.10 0.94 -6.33
C ASP A 89 -11.74 0.54 -5.71
N ILE A 90 -11.74 0.11 -4.45
CA ILE A 90 -10.53 -0.41 -3.77
C ILE A 90 -10.04 -1.69 -4.46
N ASP A 91 -10.93 -2.65 -4.73
CA ASP A 91 -10.62 -3.88 -5.44
C ASP A 91 -10.09 -3.58 -6.87
N LEU A 92 -10.64 -2.56 -7.54
CA LEU A 92 -10.20 -2.11 -8.86
C LEU A 92 -8.77 -1.57 -8.84
N ILE A 93 -8.46 -0.61 -7.97
CA ILE A 93 -7.11 -0.02 -7.92
C ILE A 93 -6.07 -1.01 -7.40
N LEU A 94 -6.45 -1.87 -6.45
CA LEU A 94 -5.62 -2.99 -6.01
C LEU A 94 -5.29 -3.92 -7.19
N LYS A 95 -6.28 -4.28 -8.02
CA LYS A 95 -6.04 -5.11 -9.21
C LYS A 95 -5.07 -4.44 -10.19
N LYS A 96 -5.17 -3.12 -10.40
CA LYS A 96 -4.24 -2.38 -11.28
C LYS A 96 -2.81 -2.41 -10.73
N PHE A 97 -2.66 -2.22 -9.42
CA PHE A 97 -1.39 -2.42 -8.74
C PHE A 97 -0.89 -3.86 -8.90
N GLU A 98 -1.72 -4.87 -8.70
CA GLU A 98 -1.27 -6.25 -8.72
C GLU A 98 -0.78 -6.70 -10.10
N VAL A 99 -1.38 -6.19 -11.18
CA VAL A 99 -0.97 -6.51 -12.56
C VAL A 99 0.32 -5.78 -12.93
N SER A 100 0.40 -4.47 -12.68
CA SER A 100 1.51 -3.63 -13.17
C SER A 100 2.62 -3.39 -12.15
N LYS A 101 2.34 -3.66 -10.88
CA LYS A 101 3.14 -3.29 -9.69
C LYS A 101 3.41 -1.78 -9.55
N ARG A 102 2.61 -0.97 -10.25
CA ARG A 102 2.78 0.49 -10.33
C ARG A 102 1.46 1.18 -10.10
N ILE A 103 1.52 2.39 -9.55
CA ILE A 103 0.40 3.30 -9.43
C ILE A 103 0.72 4.54 -10.27
N TYR A 104 0.03 4.67 -11.38
CA TYR A 104 0.20 5.79 -12.30
C TYR A 104 -0.47 7.05 -11.74
N ASP A 105 0.09 8.22 -12.02
CA ASP A 105 -0.49 9.52 -11.65
C ASP A 105 -1.86 9.76 -12.29
N PHE A 106 -2.04 9.25 -13.51
CA PHE A 106 -3.27 9.36 -14.27
C PHE A 106 -3.65 8.02 -14.90
N TYR A 107 -4.96 7.75 -14.89
CA TYR A 107 -5.56 6.72 -15.71
C TYR A 107 -6.54 7.36 -16.71
N LEU A 108 -6.71 6.72 -17.86
CA LEU A 108 -7.82 7.01 -18.76
C LEU A 108 -9.14 6.51 -18.12
N PRO A 109 -10.32 6.94 -18.66
CA PRO A 109 -11.60 6.35 -18.29
C PRO A 109 -11.55 4.81 -18.33
N GLU A 110 -12.32 4.17 -17.44
CA GLU A 110 -12.27 2.70 -17.18
C GLU A 110 -10.95 2.21 -16.55
N PHE A 111 -10.15 3.12 -15.98
CA PHE A 111 -8.84 2.82 -15.38
C PHE A 111 -7.86 2.16 -16.36
N LYS A 112 -7.88 2.55 -17.63
CA LYS A 112 -6.86 2.14 -18.59
C LYS A 112 -5.57 2.92 -18.30
N LYS A 113 -4.43 2.25 -18.46
CA LYS A 113 -3.13 2.92 -18.36
C LYS A 113 -3.07 4.03 -19.41
N SER A 114 -2.68 5.24 -19.00
CA SER A 114 -2.28 6.29 -19.93
C SER A 114 -0.80 6.09 -20.29
N ASP A 115 -0.45 6.12 -21.57
CA ASP A 115 0.93 5.92 -22.01
C ASP A 115 1.87 7.05 -21.55
N ASP A 116 1.33 8.25 -21.34
CA ASP A 116 2.09 9.44 -20.92
C ASP A 116 2.11 9.63 -19.39
N SER A 117 1.51 8.73 -18.61
CA SER A 117 1.50 8.88 -17.15
C SER A 117 2.77 8.35 -16.51
N ASP A 118 3.35 9.15 -15.61
CA ASP A 118 4.39 8.69 -14.67
C ASP A 118 3.76 7.83 -13.57
N PHE A 119 4.61 7.14 -12.81
CA PHE A 119 4.29 6.26 -11.68
C PHE A 119 5.27 6.41 -10.51
N LYS A 120 6.12 7.44 -10.52
CA LYS A 120 7.13 7.73 -9.48
C LYS A 120 6.60 8.54 -8.30
N ASN A 121 5.35 8.99 -8.34
CA ASN A 121 4.73 9.69 -7.24
C ASN A 121 4.46 8.74 -6.06
N LEU A 122 5.39 8.74 -5.10
CA LEU A 122 5.39 7.86 -3.93
C LEU A 122 4.17 8.08 -3.02
N ASN A 123 3.59 9.27 -3.05
CA ASN A 123 2.38 9.59 -2.30
C ASN A 123 1.20 8.71 -2.72
N ASN A 124 1.07 8.36 -4.01
CA ASN A 124 0.00 7.46 -4.47
C ASN A 124 0.12 6.05 -3.85
N TYR A 125 1.34 5.58 -3.62
CA TYR A 125 1.58 4.28 -2.97
C TYR A 125 1.30 4.36 -1.47
N LEU A 126 1.70 5.46 -0.80
CA LEU A 126 1.35 5.70 0.61
C LEU A 126 -0.17 5.75 0.82
N GLN A 127 -0.89 6.45 -0.06
CA GLN A 127 -2.36 6.50 -0.05
C GLN A 127 -2.98 5.12 -0.19
N LEU A 128 -2.50 4.34 -1.18
CA LEU A 128 -2.99 2.98 -1.38
C LEU A 128 -2.72 2.09 -0.15
N ALA A 129 -1.53 2.16 0.45
CA ALA A 129 -1.21 1.40 1.66
C ALA A 129 -2.14 1.76 2.83
N SER A 130 -2.43 3.05 3.05
CA SER A 130 -3.40 3.49 4.08
C SER A 130 -4.80 2.96 3.82
N ILE A 131 -5.27 3.04 2.58
CA ILE A 131 -6.58 2.52 2.15
C ILE A 131 -6.66 1.01 2.39
N LEU A 132 -5.63 0.26 2.01
CA LEU A 132 -5.59 -1.21 2.18
C LEU A 132 -5.54 -1.62 3.66
N SER A 133 -4.77 -0.89 4.48
CA SER A 133 -4.75 -1.09 5.94
C SER A 133 -6.15 -0.96 6.52
N ARG A 134 -6.81 0.18 6.26
CA ARG A 134 -8.16 0.45 6.77
C ARG A 134 -9.21 -0.52 6.22
N SER A 135 -9.10 -0.86 4.95
CA SER A 135 -9.99 -1.84 4.30
C SER A 135 -9.85 -3.23 4.91
N TYR A 136 -8.64 -3.64 5.27
CA TYR A 136 -8.38 -4.89 5.97
C TYR A 136 -9.01 -4.89 7.37
N GLU A 137 -8.91 -3.81 8.14
CA GLU A 137 -9.58 -3.70 9.45
C GLU A 137 -11.10 -3.89 9.33
N ILE A 138 -11.72 -3.29 8.32
CA ILE A 138 -13.18 -3.32 8.13
C ILE A 138 -13.65 -4.68 7.61
N LYS A 139 -12.95 -5.26 6.63
CA LYS A 139 -13.44 -6.45 5.89
C LYS A 139 -12.73 -7.74 6.23
N ASN A 140 -11.54 -7.68 6.85
CA ASN A 140 -10.66 -8.83 7.12
C ASN A 140 -10.34 -9.69 5.87
N LYS A 141 -10.43 -9.12 4.66
CA LYS A 141 -10.08 -9.84 3.44
C LYS A 141 -8.56 -9.88 3.25
N LEU A 142 -7.99 -11.08 3.11
CA LEU A 142 -6.54 -11.27 3.01
C LEU A 142 -5.91 -10.63 1.77
N ASN A 143 -6.65 -10.39 0.69
CA ASN A 143 -6.12 -9.70 -0.48
C ASN A 143 -5.71 -8.25 -0.15
N TYR A 144 -6.40 -7.58 0.78
CA TYR A 144 -6.03 -6.23 1.22
C TYR A 144 -4.72 -6.24 2.01
N LEU A 145 -4.57 -7.16 2.96
CA LEU A 145 -3.31 -7.32 3.70
C LEU A 145 -2.15 -7.71 2.76
N ASN A 146 -2.39 -8.65 1.84
CA ASN A 146 -1.39 -9.04 0.84
C ASN A 146 -1.01 -7.88 -0.08
N GLY A 147 -1.98 -7.06 -0.48
CA GLY A 147 -1.73 -5.84 -1.23
C GLY A 147 -0.88 -4.85 -0.44
N MET A 148 -1.24 -4.61 0.82
CA MET A 148 -0.49 -3.71 1.72
C MET A 148 0.96 -4.15 1.88
N LEU A 149 1.20 -5.44 2.10
CA LEU A 149 2.55 -6.03 2.20
C LEU A 149 3.40 -5.71 0.95
N LYS A 150 2.83 -5.91 -0.24
CA LYS A 150 3.51 -5.64 -1.51
C LYS A 150 3.76 -4.15 -1.74
N VAL A 151 2.82 -3.28 -1.37
CA VAL A 151 3.00 -1.83 -1.49
C VAL A 151 4.08 -1.34 -0.53
N ASN A 152 4.09 -1.83 0.71
CA ASN A 152 5.12 -1.49 1.69
C ASN A 152 6.49 -2.04 1.28
N ASP A 153 6.59 -3.26 0.74
CA ASP A 153 7.83 -3.79 0.15
C ASP A 153 8.37 -2.82 -0.91
N THR A 154 7.51 -2.35 -1.82
CA THR A 154 7.88 -1.37 -2.86
C THR A 154 8.38 -0.06 -2.25
N LEU A 155 7.65 0.50 -1.28
CA LEU A 155 8.01 1.76 -0.62
C LEU A 155 9.31 1.67 0.19
N ILE A 156 9.54 0.56 0.90
CA ILE A 156 10.77 0.30 1.64
C ILE A 156 11.97 0.25 0.68
N SER A 157 11.78 -0.34 -0.50
CA SER A 157 12.85 -0.52 -1.47
C SER A 157 13.44 0.80 -1.99
N VAL A 158 12.63 1.86 -2.00
CA VAL A 158 13.02 3.24 -2.36
C VAL A 158 13.03 4.15 -1.13
N PHE A 159 13.21 3.61 0.08
CA PHE A 159 13.09 4.36 1.33
C PHE A 159 13.89 5.66 1.35
N TYR A 160 15.09 5.66 0.75
CA TYR A 160 15.96 6.83 0.75
C TYR A 160 15.48 7.97 -0.16
N GLU A 161 14.63 7.68 -1.13
CA GLU A 161 14.01 8.64 -2.05
C GLU A 161 12.79 9.34 -1.44
N LEU A 162 12.17 8.74 -0.41
CA LEU A 162 11.07 9.35 0.33
C LEU A 162 11.53 10.64 1.04
N SER A 163 10.66 11.65 1.02
CA SER A 163 10.81 12.86 1.84
C SER A 163 10.73 12.54 3.33
N GLY A 164 11.10 13.50 4.19
CA GLY A 164 11.08 13.31 5.64
C GLY A 164 9.70 12.94 6.20
N LEU A 165 8.63 13.55 5.67
CA LEU A 165 7.25 13.21 6.07
C LEU A 165 6.84 11.84 5.55
N GLU A 166 7.14 11.53 4.29
CA GLU A 166 6.81 10.24 3.68
C GLU A 166 7.51 9.06 4.40
N LYS A 167 8.75 9.25 4.89
CA LYS A 167 9.44 8.27 5.75
C LYS A 167 8.69 8.01 7.06
N LYS A 168 8.19 9.06 7.71
CA LYS A 168 7.38 8.95 8.94
C LYS A 168 6.03 8.28 8.65
N ASN A 169 5.41 8.59 7.51
CA ASN A 169 4.17 7.96 7.07
C ASN A 169 4.36 6.47 6.79
N LEU A 170 5.41 6.10 6.06
CA LEU A 170 5.75 4.70 5.83
C LEU A 170 6.01 3.96 7.15
N ALA A 171 6.74 4.55 8.10
CA ALA A 171 6.96 3.89 9.39
C ALA A 171 5.65 3.65 10.17
N TRP A 172 4.69 4.57 10.09
CA TRP A 172 3.36 4.34 10.65
C TRP A 172 2.65 3.18 9.96
N LEU A 173 2.68 3.15 8.62
CA LEU A 173 2.08 2.07 7.82
C LEU A 173 2.71 0.71 8.09
N ILE A 174 4.04 0.65 8.27
CA ILE A 174 4.73 -0.58 8.65
C ILE A 174 4.28 -1.03 10.05
N ARG A 175 4.10 -0.12 11.01
CA ARG A 175 3.57 -0.49 12.34
C ARG A 175 2.16 -1.09 12.24
N MET A 176 1.30 -0.53 11.37
CA MET A 176 -0.03 -1.09 11.12
C MET A 176 0.04 -2.46 10.44
N GLU A 177 0.91 -2.63 9.44
CA GLU A 177 1.16 -3.92 8.79
C GLU A 177 1.58 -4.98 9.82
N LEU A 178 2.57 -4.68 10.66
CA LEU A 178 3.03 -5.59 11.71
C LEU A 178 1.89 -5.95 12.68
N ASN A 179 1.08 -4.98 13.07
CA ASN A 179 -0.08 -5.21 13.93
C ASN A 179 -1.09 -6.17 13.28
N HIS A 180 -1.41 -5.96 12.00
CA HIS A 180 -2.33 -6.81 11.23
C HIS A 180 -1.81 -8.23 11.11
N VAL A 181 -0.51 -8.40 10.79
CA VAL A 181 0.13 -9.70 10.68
C VAL A 181 0.19 -10.41 12.03
N SER A 182 0.58 -9.74 13.11
CA SER A 182 0.61 -10.33 14.45
C SER A 182 -0.77 -10.76 14.95
N LYS A 183 -1.81 -9.96 14.69
CA LYS A 183 -3.21 -10.33 14.99
C LYS A 183 -3.63 -11.57 14.19
N LEU A 184 -3.30 -11.63 12.90
CA LEU A 184 -3.63 -12.77 12.05
C LEU A 184 -2.87 -14.03 12.49
N ALA A 185 -1.57 -13.93 12.77
CA ALA A 185 -0.75 -15.03 13.27
C ALA A 185 -1.31 -15.59 14.58
N SER A 186 -1.65 -14.71 15.53
CA SER A 186 -2.26 -15.10 16.80
C SER A 186 -3.58 -15.85 16.60
N LYS A 187 -4.44 -15.38 15.68
CA LYS A 187 -5.71 -16.05 15.31
C LYS A 187 -5.48 -17.44 14.71
N LEU A 188 -4.36 -17.65 14.02
CA LEU A 188 -3.98 -18.92 13.40
C LEU A 188 -3.14 -19.83 14.33
N GLY A 189 -2.80 -19.38 15.54
CA GLY A 189 -1.95 -20.12 16.47
C GLY A 189 -0.48 -20.18 16.06
N ILE A 190 -0.01 -19.22 15.25
CA ILE A 190 1.37 -19.10 14.80
C ILE A 190 2.10 -18.11 15.72
N SER A 191 3.26 -18.50 16.25
CA SER A 191 4.14 -17.59 17.00
C SER A 191 4.97 -16.75 16.05
N VAL A 192 4.91 -15.42 16.21
CA VAL A 192 5.69 -14.43 15.45
C VAL A 192 6.37 -13.43 16.36
#